data_AF-A0A7S3XBC0-F1
#
_entry.id   AF-A0A7S3XBC0-F1
#
_cell.length_a   1.000
_cell.length_b   1.000
_cell.length_c   1.000
_cell.angle_alpha   90.00
_cell.angle_beta   90.00
_cell.angle_gamma   90.00
#
_symmetry.space_group_name_H-M   'P 1'
#
loop_
_entity.id
_entity.type
_entity.pdbx_description
1 polymer ?
#
loop_
_entity_poly.entity_id
_entity_poly.type
_entity_poly.pdbx_seq_one_letter_code
_entity_poly.pdbx_strand_id
1 'polypeptide(L)'
;MAPRASRSAALPAALAAVGLCAACHYSLSFAVPRTPVVRATQSGAFGQRQAIGASQTTRFSGAAAVAAPEPVEQEVPSVGLIAFQGLSLLAAITGGIYATMGSKVALQGFVGLAGLYVIMSVNEYLVHRYYQHLGINKTPLLRWLRKSFGVGNLASTGHVEHHAETLDDMTLDQKPQKILDADPFRGTAFSWSVTAVMTFEIALQSYPFLWLCGWSLKASTIALAVAMLLHAAVWQTLHPAMHELADPPLSYGMPGWSMAWLRKTAYFRFLWVNHEGHHRVAGAHGNYNVCCPLADHMFGTYVGIIPAKATNALCPAIAQ
;
A
#
# COMPACT_ATOMS: atom_id res chain seq x y z
N MET A 1 40.18 32.76 -22.72
CA MET A 1 39.37 31.57 -23.08
C MET A 1 39.65 30.48 -22.07
N ALA A 2 38.68 30.12 -21.23
CA ALA A 2 38.78 28.99 -20.30
C ALA A 2 37.74 27.92 -20.70
N PRO A 3 38.02 26.61 -20.59
CA PRO A 3 37.12 25.60 -21.10
C PRO A 3 35.97 25.33 -20.13
N ARG A 4 34.75 25.24 -20.67
CA ARG A 4 33.54 24.77 -19.97
C ARG A 4 33.67 23.27 -19.70
N ALA A 5 33.69 22.89 -18.42
CA ALA A 5 33.57 21.50 -18.00
C ALA A 5 32.15 20.97 -18.29
N SER A 6 32.08 19.86 -19.02
CA SER A 6 30.85 19.17 -19.39
C SER A 6 30.18 18.53 -18.17
N ARG A 7 28.96 18.98 -17.84
CA ARG A 7 28.06 18.30 -16.92
C ARG A 7 27.25 17.26 -17.68
N SER A 8 27.70 16.00 -17.68
CA SER A 8 26.88 14.85 -18.08
C SER A 8 27.50 13.55 -17.58
N ALA A 9 27.29 13.26 -16.30
CA ALA A 9 27.55 11.93 -15.72
C ALA A 9 26.88 11.69 -14.34
N ALA A 10 26.26 12.71 -13.72
CA ALA A 10 25.80 12.59 -12.33
C ALA A 10 24.42 11.90 -12.15
N LEU A 11 23.63 11.74 -13.22
CA LEU A 11 22.26 11.20 -13.11
C LEU A 11 22.19 9.67 -12.88
N PRO A 12 23.06 8.82 -13.45
CA PRO A 12 22.99 7.37 -13.22
C PRO A 12 23.46 6.94 -11.82
N ALA A 13 24.33 7.71 -11.17
CA ALA A 13 24.88 7.38 -9.85
C ALA A 13 23.88 7.59 -8.71
N ALA A 14 22.96 8.56 -8.84
CA ALA A 14 21.94 8.84 -7.83
C ALA A 14 20.90 7.70 -7.73
N LEU A 15 20.54 7.06 -8.85
CA LEU A 15 19.60 5.93 -8.86
C LEU A 15 20.23 4.64 -8.30
N ALA A 16 21.55 4.45 -8.49
CA ALA A 16 22.27 3.33 -7.88
C ALA A 16 22.41 3.47 -6.35
N ALA A 17 22.50 4.71 -5.83
CA ALA A 17 22.57 4.97 -4.39
C ALA A 17 21.25 4.71 -3.66
N VAL A 18 20.10 4.98 -4.31
CA VAL A 18 18.77 4.65 -3.75
C VAL A 18 18.59 3.13 -3.62
N GLY A 19 19.08 2.35 -4.59
CA GLY A 19 19.07 0.89 -4.53
C GLY A 19 20.02 0.27 -3.48
N LEU A 20 21.16 0.92 -3.19
CA LEU A 20 22.11 0.43 -2.18
C LEU A 20 21.64 0.70 -0.74
N CYS A 21 20.91 1.79 -0.50
CA CYS A 21 20.47 2.16 0.86
C CYS A 21 19.43 1.16 1.42
N ALA A 22 18.54 0.65 0.57
CA ALA A 22 17.60 -0.42 0.90
C ALA A 22 18.30 -1.74 1.29
N ALA A 23 19.46 -2.03 0.69
CA ALA A 23 20.24 -3.25 0.99
C ALA A 23 21.07 -3.14 2.28
N CYS A 24 21.56 -1.94 2.65
CA CYS A 24 22.38 -1.75 3.85
C CYS A 24 21.59 -1.79 5.17
N HIS A 25 20.26 -1.61 5.15
CA HIS A 25 19.44 -1.58 6.38
C HIS A 25 19.14 -2.98 6.96
N TYR A 26 19.35 -4.06 6.19
CA TYR A 26 18.93 -5.42 6.59
C TYR A 26 20.00 -6.29 7.25
N SER A 27 21.15 -5.70 7.64
CA SER A 27 22.01 -6.33 8.66
C SER A 27 21.48 -6.11 10.09
N LEU A 28 20.43 -5.30 10.25
CA LEU A 28 19.69 -5.15 11.50
C LEU A 28 18.44 -6.02 11.40
N SER A 29 18.61 -7.31 11.74
CA SER A 29 17.51 -8.22 12.04
C SER A 29 16.68 -7.63 13.20
N PHE A 30 15.66 -6.86 12.89
CA PHE A 30 14.61 -6.57 13.86
C PHE A 30 13.76 -7.83 13.94
N ALA A 31 14.12 -8.69 14.88
CA ALA A 31 13.19 -9.66 15.43
C ALA A 31 11.92 -8.88 15.78
N VAL A 32 10.83 -9.16 15.06
CA VAL A 32 9.48 -8.75 15.45
C VAL A 32 9.35 -9.12 16.93
N PRO A 33 9.16 -8.15 17.86
CA PRO A 33 8.88 -8.49 19.23
C PRO A 33 7.63 -9.36 19.19
N ARG A 34 7.74 -10.63 19.64
CA ARG A 34 6.57 -11.49 19.82
C ARG A 34 5.63 -10.73 20.75
N THR A 35 4.57 -10.15 20.20
CA THR A 35 3.48 -9.60 20.99
C THR A 35 2.96 -10.75 21.87
N PRO A 36 2.73 -10.53 23.16
CA PRO A 36 2.17 -11.56 24.01
C PRO A 36 0.81 -11.96 23.43
N VAL A 37 0.67 -13.26 23.18
CA VAL A 37 -0.59 -13.89 22.78
C VAL A 37 -1.64 -13.51 23.81
N VAL A 38 -2.55 -12.59 23.46
CA VAL A 38 -3.77 -12.38 24.22
C VAL A 38 -4.63 -13.60 23.95
N ARG A 39 -4.52 -14.60 24.84
CA ARG A 39 -5.38 -15.77 24.87
C ARG A 39 -6.80 -15.25 25.14
N ALA A 40 -7.64 -15.21 24.12
CA ALA A 40 -9.07 -15.10 24.33
C ALA A 40 -9.52 -16.33 25.13
N THR A 41 -9.79 -16.12 26.42
CA THR A 41 -10.44 -17.11 27.27
C THR A 41 -11.84 -17.35 26.76
N GLN A 42 -12.04 -18.43 26.00
CA GLN A 42 -13.36 -19.05 25.87
C GLN A 42 -13.72 -19.61 27.24
N SER A 43 -14.59 -18.91 27.95
CA SER A 43 -15.26 -19.42 29.13
C SER A 43 -16.26 -20.50 28.71
N GLY A 44 -15.84 -21.76 28.85
CA GLY A 44 -16.77 -22.87 28.95
C GLY A 44 -17.18 -23.09 30.40
N ALA A 45 -18.48 -23.14 30.66
CA ALA A 45 -19.05 -23.87 31.79
C ALA A 45 -20.57 -24.06 31.61
N PHE A 46 -20.97 -25.33 31.53
CA PHE A 46 -22.21 -25.95 32.04
C PHE A 46 -23.57 -25.41 31.55
N GLY A 47 -24.55 -26.21 31.12
CA GLY A 47 -24.76 -27.65 31.17
C GLY A 47 -26.23 -27.95 30.83
N GLN A 48 -26.58 -29.25 30.91
CA GLN A 48 -27.92 -29.86 30.79
C GLN A 48 -28.46 -30.19 29.40
N ARG A 49 -28.33 -31.50 29.11
CA ARG A 49 -29.29 -32.30 28.35
C ARG A 49 -30.70 -32.13 28.95
N GLN A 50 -31.70 -31.86 28.11
CA GLN A 50 -33.05 -32.36 28.34
C GLN A 50 -33.77 -32.74 27.04
N ALA A 51 -34.32 -33.95 27.12
CA ALA A 51 -35.40 -34.60 26.41
C ALA A 51 -36.01 -33.95 25.14
N ILE A 52 -36.05 -34.83 24.13
CA ILE A 52 -36.86 -34.81 22.92
C ILE A 52 -38.33 -34.63 23.30
N GLY A 53 -38.92 -33.51 22.86
CA GLY A 53 -40.36 -33.25 22.89
C GLY A 53 -40.82 -32.81 21.52
N ALA A 54 -41.64 -33.65 20.88
CA ALA A 54 -42.25 -33.37 19.58
C ALA A 54 -43.14 -32.11 19.65
N SER A 55 -42.97 -31.19 18.71
CA SER A 55 -43.96 -30.16 18.41
C SER A 55 -43.89 -29.72 16.96
N GLN A 56 -44.84 -30.26 16.21
CA GLN A 56 -45.60 -29.66 15.11
C GLN A 56 -44.90 -28.65 14.21
N THR A 57 -44.56 -29.15 13.02
CA THR A 57 -44.48 -28.40 11.76
C THR A 57 -45.74 -27.58 11.51
N THR A 58 -45.64 -26.25 11.58
CA THR A 58 -46.51 -25.33 10.85
C THR A 58 -45.70 -24.72 9.72
N ARG A 59 -45.98 -25.18 8.48
CA ARG A 59 -45.48 -24.58 7.25
C ARG A 59 -46.16 -23.23 7.06
N PHE A 60 -45.47 -22.14 7.35
CA PHE A 60 -45.78 -20.84 6.76
C PHE A 60 -45.15 -20.77 5.37
N SER A 61 -45.91 -21.20 4.37
CA SER A 61 -45.66 -20.93 2.96
C SER A 61 -46.19 -19.52 2.65
N GLY A 62 -45.28 -18.55 2.52
CA GLY A 62 -45.67 -17.18 2.17
C GLY A 62 -44.59 -16.12 2.36
N ALA A 63 -43.32 -16.43 2.10
CA ALA A 63 -42.31 -15.39 1.92
C ALA A 63 -42.12 -15.21 0.41
N ALA A 64 -42.73 -14.16 -0.15
CA ALA A 64 -42.33 -13.66 -1.45
C ALA A 64 -40.83 -13.36 -1.36
N ALA A 65 -40.03 -14.04 -2.18
CA ALA A 65 -38.62 -13.73 -2.33
C ALA A 65 -38.52 -12.28 -2.80
N VAL A 66 -38.24 -11.37 -1.87
CA VAL A 66 -37.83 -10.00 -2.21
C VAL A 66 -36.54 -10.21 -2.98
N ALA A 67 -36.60 -9.98 -4.30
CA ALA A 67 -35.43 -10.01 -5.15
C ALA A 67 -34.37 -9.15 -4.47
N ALA A 68 -33.22 -9.75 -4.19
CA ALA A 68 -32.09 -9.00 -3.66
C ALA A 68 -31.87 -7.81 -4.63
N PRO A 69 -31.72 -6.58 -4.11
CA PRO A 69 -31.48 -5.43 -4.97
C PRO A 69 -30.28 -5.75 -5.87
N GLU A 70 -30.48 -5.63 -7.18
CA GLU A 70 -29.40 -5.73 -8.16
C GLU A 70 -28.24 -4.85 -7.66
N PRO A 71 -27.01 -5.38 -7.59
CA PRO A 71 -25.88 -4.60 -7.13
C PRO A 71 -25.76 -3.38 -8.03
N VAL A 72 -25.98 -2.19 -7.46
CA VAL A 72 -25.74 -0.93 -8.18
C VAL A 72 -24.26 -0.92 -8.53
N GLU A 73 -23.96 -1.14 -9.81
CA GLU A 73 -22.60 -1.12 -10.33
C GLU A 73 -22.08 0.32 -10.15
N GLN A 74 -21.37 0.55 -9.04
CA GLN A 74 -20.78 1.86 -8.78
C GLN A 74 -19.69 2.13 -9.81
N GLU A 75 -19.93 3.16 -10.62
CA GLU A 75 -19.00 3.62 -11.65
C GLU A 75 -17.62 3.91 -11.04
N VAL A 76 -16.60 3.21 -11.52
CA VAL A 76 -15.21 3.43 -11.11
C VAL A 76 -14.72 4.69 -11.81
N PRO A 77 -14.32 5.74 -11.08
CA PRO A 77 -13.87 6.97 -11.72
C PRO A 77 -12.60 6.72 -12.53
N SER A 78 -12.51 7.39 -13.68
CA SER A 78 -11.29 7.32 -14.49
C SER A 78 -10.09 7.94 -13.77
N VAL A 79 -8.89 7.45 -14.08
CA VAL A 79 -7.63 8.04 -13.61
C VAL A 79 -7.56 9.53 -13.92
N GLY A 80 -8.03 9.94 -15.10
CA GLY A 80 -8.07 11.35 -15.52
C GLY A 80 -8.93 12.21 -14.58
N LEU A 81 -10.09 11.70 -14.15
CA LEU A 81 -10.94 12.40 -13.20
C LEU A 81 -10.27 12.56 -11.83
N ILE A 82 -9.61 11.51 -11.35
CA ILE A 82 -8.90 11.53 -10.06
C ILE A 82 -7.71 12.51 -10.12
N ALA A 83 -6.93 12.45 -11.19
CA ALA A 83 -5.82 13.38 -11.42
C ALA A 83 -6.33 14.83 -11.46
N PHE A 84 -7.45 15.08 -12.14
CA PHE A 84 -8.07 16.39 -12.18
C PHE A 84 -8.51 16.89 -10.80
N GLN A 85 -9.14 16.04 -9.98
CA GLN A 85 -9.53 16.38 -8.60
C GLN A 85 -8.31 16.69 -7.73
N GLY A 86 -7.25 15.86 -7.80
CA GLY A 86 -6.01 16.08 -7.06
C GLY A 86 -5.31 17.39 -7.46
N LEU A 87 -5.19 17.66 -8.77
CA LEU A 87 -4.63 18.92 -9.28
C LEU A 87 -5.47 20.13 -8.88
N SER A 88 -6.80 20.01 -8.89
CA SER A 88 -7.71 21.08 -8.45
C SER A 88 -7.51 21.42 -6.97
N LEU A 89 -7.38 20.40 -6.11
CA LEU A 89 -7.10 20.60 -4.68
C LEU A 89 -5.73 21.26 -4.47
N LEU A 90 -4.69 20.78 -5.17
CA LEU A 90 -3.35 21.37 -5.09
C LEU A 90 -3.34 22.83 -5.56
N ALA A 91 -4.06 23.14 -6.64
CA ALA A 91 -4.21 24.49 -7.14
C ALA A 91 -4.95 25.39 -6.12
N ALA A 92 -6.00 24.89 -5.47
CA ALA A 92 -6.73 25.63 -4.44
C ALA A 92 -5.85 25.94 -3.22
N ILE A 93 -5.09 24.97 -2.71
CA ILE A 93 -4.12 25.16 -1.62
C ILE A 93 -3.08 26.22 -2.03
N THR A 94 -2.54 26.11 -3.24
CA THR A 94 -1.54 27.03 -3.77
C THR A 94 -2.11 28.45 -3.94
N GLY A 95 -3.36 28.58 -4.37
CA GLY A 95 -4.07 29.86 -4.46
C GLY A 95 -4.25 30.53 -3.09
N GLY A 96 -4.58 29.76 -2.05
CA GLY A 96 -4.64 30.25 -0.67
C GLY A 96 -3.28 30.74 -0.15
N ILE A 97 -2.20 29.99 -0.43
CA ILE A 97 -0.83 30.39 -0.09
C ILE A 97 -0.43 31.65 -0.87
N TYR A 98 -0.76 31.74 -2.16
CA TYR A 98 -0.49 32.90 -2.99
C TYR A 98 -1.13 34.16 -2.41
N ALA A 99 -2.40 34.08 -2.03
CA ALA A 99 -3.16 35.20 -1.50
C ALA A 99 -2.61 35.72 -0.16
N THR A 100 -1.93 34.87 0.62
CA THR A 100 -1.48 35.19 1.99
C THR A 100 0.02 35.43 2.10
N MET A 101 0.83 34.75 1.29
CA MET A 101 2.29 34.70 1.41
C MET A 101 3.02 35.09 0.11
N GLY A 102 2.29 35.39 -0.96
CA GLY A 102 2.83 35.83 -2.24
C GLY A 102 3.28 34.69 -3.18
N SER A 103 3.59 35.08 -4.41
CA SER A 103 3.83 34.16 -5.53
C SER A 103 5.01 33.21 -5.35
N LYS A 104 6.10 33.69 -4.74
CA LYS A 104 7.30 32.88 -4.50
C LYS A 104 6.98 31.69 -3.58
N VAL A 105 6.36 31.96 -2.43
CA VAL A 105 6.03 30.90 -1.45
C VAL A 105 5.00 29.95 -2.03
N ALA A 106 4.02 30.46 -2.78
CA ALA A 106 3.04 29.62 -3.46
C ALA A 106 3.68 28.67 -4.47
N LEU A 107 4.59 29.17 -5.31
CA LEU A 107 5.30 28.34 -6.29
C LEU A 107 6.18 27.27 -5.60
N GLN A 108 6.89 27.65 -4.54
CA GLN A 108 7.67 26.69 -3.74
C GLN A 108 6.78 25.62 -3.11
N GLY A 109 5.61 26.02 -2.58
CA GLY A 109 4.59 25.15 -2.05
C GLY A 109 4.11 24.13 -3.09
N PHE A 110 3.68 24.62 -4.25
CA PHE A 110 3.20 23.79 -5.36
C PHE A 110 4.23 22.77 -5.83
N VAL A 111 5.44 23.22 -6.20
CA VAL A 111 6.49 22.36 -6.73
C VAL A 111 6.97 21.36 -5.67
N GLY A 112 7.14 21.83 -4.43
CA GLY A 112 7.57 20.99 -3.31
C GLY A 112 6.58 19.88 -2.99
N LEU A 113 5.28 20.20 -2.88
CA LEU A 113 4.23 19.21 -2.59
C LEU A 113 4.00 18.25 -3.76
N ALA A 114 3.98 18.75 -5.00
CA ALA A 114 3.86 17.90 -6.18
C ALA A 114 5.03 16.92 -6.29
N GLY A 115 6.26 17.38 -6.12
CA GLY A 115 7.43 16.50 -6.17
C GLY A 115 7.51 15.54 -4.98
N LEU A 116 7.08 15.93 -3.78
CA LEU A 116 6.96 15.01 -2.65
C LEU A 116 5.98 13.87 -2.97
N TYR A 117 4.82 14.18 -3.55
CA TYR A 117 3.86 13.16 -3.98
C TYR A 117 4.46 12.20 -5.02
N VAL A 118 5.16 12.74 -6.03
CA VAL A 118 5.86 11.91 -7.04
C VAL A 118 6.87 10.97 -6.38
N ILE A 119 7.69 11.48 -5.45
CA ILE A 119 8.68 10.69 -4.72
C ILE A 119 7.99 9.57 -3.92
N MET A 120 6.91 9.88 -3.21
CA MET A 120 6.15 8.89 -2.44
C MET A 120 5.56 7.80 -3.35
N SER A 121 4.94 8.17 -4.47
CA SER A 121 4.38 7.20 -5.41
C SER A 121 5.46 6.32 -6.04
N VAL A 122 6.60 6.90 -6.42
CA VAL A 122 7.73 6.12 -6.95
C VAL A 122 8.31 5.20 -5.88
N ASN A 123 8.43 5.66 -4.63
CA ASN A 123 8.91 4.82 -3.53
C ASN A 123 7.96 3.63 -3.27
N GLU A 124 6.65 3.86 -3.16
CA GLU A 124 5.66 2.79 -3.01
C GLU A 124 5.77 1.78 -4.16
N TYR A 125 5.85 2.26 -5.41
CA TYR A 125 6.04 1.39 -6.57
C TYR A 125 7.32 0.56 -6.49
N LEU A 126 8.46 1.18 -6.13
CA LEU A 126 9.75 0.49 -6.07
C LEU A 126 9.77 -0.55 -4.94
N VAL A 127 9.27 -0.18 -3.75
CA VAL A 127 9.15 -1.10 -2.62
C VAL A 127 8.21 -2.24 -2.98
N HIS A 128 7.04 -1.95 -3.51
CA HIS A 128 6.07 -3.00 -3.81
C HIS A 128 6.57 -3.94 -4.92
N ARG A 129 7.06 -3.40 -6.04
CA ARG A 129 7.54 -4.20 -7.18
C ARG A 129 8.85 -4.95 -6.90
N TYR A 130 9.85 -4.27 -6.35
CA TYR A 130 11.19 -4.85 -6.26
C TYR A 130 11.45 -5.49 -4.91
N TYR A 131 10.89 -4.95 -3.83
CA TYR A 131 11.10 -5.52 -2.49
C TYR A 131 10.01 -6.52 -2.13
N GLN A 132 8.74 -6.10 -2.06
CA GLN A 132 7.64 -6.97 -1.62
C GLN A 132 7.36 -8.12 -2.60
N HIS A 133 7.47 -7.88 -3.91
CA HIS A 133 7.39 -8.92 -4.96
C HIS A 133 8.74 -9.59 -5.29
N LEU A 134 9.78 -9.33 -4.49
CA LEU A 134 11.13 -9.91 -4.64
C LEU A 134 11.76 -9.71 -6.03
N GLY A 135 11.28 -8.72 -6.81
CA GLY A 135 11.82 -8.40 -8.13
C GLY A 135 13.32 -8.05 -8.09
N ILE A 136 13.80 -7.53 -6.96
CA ILE A 136 15.21 -7.22 -6.71
C ILE A 136 16.13 -8.43 -6.88
N ASN A 137 15.68 -9.65 -6.51
CA ASN A 137 16.43 -10.90 -6.65
C ASN A 137 16.76 -11.24 -8.12
N LYS A 138 15.99 -10.66 -9.05
CA LYS A 138 16.13 -10.83 -10.50
C LYS A 138 17.01 -9.75 -11.16
N THR A 139 17.38 -8.69 -10.42
CA THR A 139 18.16 -7.58 -10.97
C THR A 139 19.60 -8.00 -11.34
N PRO A 140 20.21 -7.42 -12.39
CA PRO A 140 21.62 -7.68 -12.71
C PRO A 140 22.57 -7.37 -11.55
N LEU A 141 22.29 -6.30 -10.80
CA LEU A 141 23.11 -5.87 -9.67
C LEU A 141 23.14 -6.91 -8.55
N LEU A 142 21.98 -7.37 -8.07
CA LEU A 142 21.95 -8.37 -7.00
C LEU A 142 22.54 -9.69 -7.51
N ARG A 143 22.24 -10.13 -8.74
CA ARG A 143 22.89 -11.30 -9.34
C ARG A 143 24.42 -11.21 -9.35
N TRP A 144 24.97 -10.04 -9.69
CA TRP A 144 26.41 -9.80 -9.63
C TRP A 144 26.95 -9.85 -8.20
N LEU A 145 26.26 -9.24 -7.22
CA LEU A 145 26.65 -9.30 -5.81
C LEU A 145 26.63 -10.74 -5.26
N ARG A 146 25.61 -11.53 -5.62
CA ARG A 146 25.52 -12.95 -5.26
C ARG A 146 26.70 -13.73 -5.81
N LYS A 147 27.04 -13.52 -7.08
CA LYS A 147 28.16 -14.20 -7.74
C LYS A 147 29.53 -13.77 -7.19
N SER A 148 29.69 -12.48 -6.89
CA SER A 148 31.01 -11.91 -6.54
C SER A 148 31.30 -11.95 -5.04
N PHE A 149 30.28 -11.89 -4.20
CA PHE A 149 30.42 -11.77 -2.73
C PHE A 149 29.58 -12.77 -1.94
N GLY A 150 28.89 -13.71 -2.60
CA GLY A 150 28.10 -14.74 -1.92
C GLY A 150 26.86 -14.20 -1.18
N VAL A 151 26.37 -13.01 -1.54
CA VAL A 151 25.13 -12.45 -0.97
C VAL A 151 23.96 -13.41 -1.25
N GLY A 152 23.06 -13.58 -0.27
CA GLY A 152 21.85 -14.39 -0.41
C GLY A 152 20.75 -13.70 -1.22
N ASN A 153 19.67 -14.42 -1.53
CA ASN A 153 18.43 -13.78 -1.97
C ASN A 153 17.77 -13.07 -0.79
N LEU A 154 17.07 -11.97 -1.07
CA LEU A 154 16.17 -11.36 -0.11
C LEU A 154 14.95 -12.26 0.11
N ALA A 155 14.54 -12.38 1.38
CA ALA A 155 13.39 -13.18 1.80
C ALA A 155 12.09 -12.38 1.68
N SER A 156 10.97 -13.09 1.56
CA SER A 156 9.64 -12.47 1.58
C SER A 156 9.36 -11.84 2.94
N THR A 157 8.62 -10.72 2.93
CA THR A 157 8.07 -10.09 4.13
C THR A 157 6.66 -10.57 4.47
N GLY A 158 6.21 -11.67 3.87
CA GLY A 158 4.81 -12.12 3.93
C GLY A 158 3.93 -11.61 2.79
N HIS A 159 4.44 -10.70 1.94
CA HIS A 159 3.64 -10.09 0.87
C HIS A 159 3.33 -11.07 -0.27
N VAL A 160 4.31 -11.88 -0.69
CA VAL A 160 4.08 -12.93 -1.69
C VAL A 160 3.08 -13.96 -1.17
N GLU A 161 3.18 -14.29 0.13
CA GLU A 161 2.29 -15.22 0.79
C GLU A 161 0.88 -14.64 0.93
N HIS A 162 0.76 -13.34 1.19
CA HIS A 162 -0.51 -12.63 1.17
C HIS A 162 -1.19 -12.76 -0.20
N HIS A 163 -0.45 -12.55 -1.29
CA HIS A 163 -0.95 -12.81 -2.64
C HIS A 163 -1.40 -14.25 -2.83
N ALA A 164 -0.61 -15.23 -2.39
CA ALA A 164 -0.94 -16.64 -2.52
C ALA A 164 -2.20 -17.06 -1.74
N GLU A 165 -2.56 -16.32 -0.69
CA GLU A 165 -3.78 -16.53 0.11
C GLU A 165 -4.99 -15.75 -0.41
N THR A 166 -4.78 -14.75 -1.26
CA THR A 166 -5.85 -13.89 -1.75
C THR A 166 -6.63 -14.62 -2.85
N LEU A 167 -7.93 -14.76 -2.63
CA LEU A 167 -8.89 -15.30 -3.60
C LEU A 167 -9.26 -14.24 -4.64
N ASP A 168 -9.84 -14.69 -5.75
CA ASP A 168 -10.21 -13.78 -6.84
C ASP A 168 -11.27 -12.74 -6.45
N ASP A 169 -12.07 -13.00 -5.41
CA ASP A 169 -13.02 -12.07 -4.79
C ASP A 169 -12.40 -11.16 -3.72
N MET A 170 -11.07 -11.13 -3.61
CA MET A 170 -10.27 -10.38 -2.62
C MET A 170 -10.38 -10.87 -1.18
N THR A 171 -11.17 -11.90 -0.88
CA THR A 171 -11.14 -12.53 0.44
C THR A 171 -9.87 -13.38 0.63
N LEU A 172 -9.53 -13.72 1.88
CA LEU A 172 -8.34 -14.52 2.17
C LEU A 172 -8.69 -15.97 2.51
N ASP A 173 -7.85 -16.92 2.06
CA ASP A 173 -7.96 -18.33 2.42
C ASP A 173 -7.98 -18.50 3.95
N GLN A 174 -8.88 -19.33 4.45
CA GLN A 174 -9.01 -19.67 5.86
C GLN A 174 -7.78 -20.43 6.41
N LYS A 175 -6.97 -21.00 5.52
CA LYS A 175 -5.69 -21.65 5.87
C LYS A 175 -4.52 -20.72 5.55
N PRO A 176 -4.07 -19.88 6.51
CA PRO A 176 -2.91 -19.04 6.30
C PRO A 176 -1.63 -19.85 6.03
N GLN A 177 -0.76 -19.25 5.25
CA GLN A 177 0.63 -19.57 5.08
C GLN A 177 1.36 -19.31 6.38
N LYS A 178 2.25 -20.24 6.74
CA LYS A 178 2.92 -20.26 8.05
C LYS A 178 3.65 -18.97 8.43
N ILE A 179 4.16 -18.22 7.44
CA ILE A 179 4.86 -16.96 7.69
C ILE A 179 3.90 -15.84 8.15
N LEU A 180 2.62 -15.93 7.77
CA LEU A 180 1.58 -14.97 8.10
C LEU A 180 0.78 -15.34 9.36
N ASP A 181 0.93 -16.56 9.91
CA ASP A 181 0.25 -17.01 11.14
C ASP A 181 0.42 -16.04 12.33
N ALA A 182 1.56 -15.35 12.40
CA ALA A 182 1.88 -14.43 13.48
C ALA A 182 1.42 -12.97 13.22
N ASP A 183 1.02 -12.64 12.00
CA ASP A 183 0.55 -11.30 11.63
C ASP A 183 -0.98 -11.29 11.51
N PRO A 184 -1.72 -10.70 12.47
CA PRO A 184 -3.18 -10.68 12.44
C PRO A 184 -3.75 -9.92 11.22
N PHE A 185 -2.93 -9.11 10.55
CA PHE A 185 -3.32 -8.37 9.35
C PHE A 185 -2.79 -9.01 8.06
N ARG A 186 -2.15 -10.19 8.14
CA ARG A 186 -1.75 -11.03 7.00
C ARG A 186 -1.07 -10.25 5.87
N GLY A 187 -0.11 -9.38 6.22
CA GLY A 187 0.66 -8.58 5.26
C GLY A 187 -0.07 -7.35 4.70
N THR A 188 -1.31 -7.08 5.12
CA THR A 188 -2.11 -5.95 4.60
C THR A 188 -1.88 -4.64 5.36
N ALA A 189 -1.32 -4.68 6.57
CA ALA A 189 -1.14 -3.52 7.43
C ALA A 189 0.35 -3.20 7.68
N PHE A 190 0.64 -1.93 7.93
CA PHE A 190 1.95 -1.46 8.36
C PHE A 190 1.97 -1.12 9.84
N SER A 191 2.94 -1.68 10.55
CA SER A 191 3.22 -1.29 11.92
C SER A 191 3.90 0.08 11.98
N TRP A 192 4.04 0.65 13.18
CA TRP A 192 4.82 1.87 13.38
C TRP A 192 6.29 1.72 12.96
N SER A 193 6.88 0.53 13.13
CA SER A 193 8.26 0.30 12.68
C SER A 193 8.38 0.34 11.15
N VAL A 194 7.45 -0.29 10.43
CA VAL A 194 7.40 -0.23 8.96
C VAL A 194 7.16 1.20 8.49
N THR A 195 6.24 1.92 9.13
CA THR A 195 5.98 3.35 8.85
C THR A 195 7.25 4.20 9.03
N ALA A 196 8.03 3.94 10.07
CA ALA A 196 9.29 4.65 10.32
C ALA A 196 10.35 4.35 9.24
N VAL A 197 10.47 3.09 8.81
CA VAL A 197 11.37 2.69 7.70
C VAL A 197 10.98 3.39 6.40
N MET A 198 9.70 3.33 5.99
CA MET A 198 9.22 4.02 4.79
C MET A 198 9.44 5.53 4.88
N THR A 199 9.20 6.12 6.05
CA THR A 199 9.45 7.56 6.29
C THR A 199 10.91 7.90 6.07
N PHE A 200 11.83 7.07 6.55
CA PHE A 200 13.26 7.27 6.35
C PHE A 200 13.67 7.14 4.88
N GLU A 201 13.19 6.12 4.16
CA GLU A 201 13.44 5.92 2.72
C GLU A 201 13.00 7.13 1.89
N ILE A 202 11.83 7.69 2.20
CA ILE A 202 11.28 8.87 1.54
C ILE A 202 12.03 10.13 1.99
N ALA A 203 12.47 10.23 3.25
CA ALA A 203 13.27 11.35 3.75
C ALA A 203 14.58 11.53 2.96
N LEU A 204 15.27 10.43 2.66
CA LEU A 204 16.54 10.44 1.91
C LEU A 204 16.40 11.07 0.51
N GLN A 205 15.23 10.89 -0.12
CA GLN A 205 14.94 11.41 -1.46
C GLN A 205 14.31 12.80 -1.40
N SER A 206 13.40 13.03 -0.46
CA SER A 206 12.62 14.26 -0.36
C SER A 206 13.41 15.44 0.21
N TYR A 207 14.33 15.24 1.16
CA TYR A 207 15.07 16.37 1.73
C TYR A 207 15.97 17.09 0.72
N PRO A 208 16.79 16.41 -0.10
CA PRO A 208 17.54 17.09 -1.16
C PRO A 208 16.63 17.80 -2.17
N PHE A 209 15.52 17.16 -2.55
CA PHE A 209 14.56 17.73 -3.49
C PHE A 209 13.88 19.00 -2.94
N LEU A 210 13.34 18.94 -1.72
CA LEU A 210 12.66 20.07 -1.09
C LEU A 210 13.62 21.22 -0.79
N TRP A 211 14.86 20.91 -0.40
CA TRP A 211 15.92 21.91 -0.26
C TRP A 211 16.20 22.64 -1.60
N LEU A 212 16.26 21.92 -2.73
CA LEU A 212 16.39 22.52 -4.06
C LEU A 212 15.18 23.38 -4.45
N CYS A 213 13.99 23.06 -3.94
CA CYS A 213 12.80 23.90 -4.06
C CYS A 213 12.81 25.12 -3.12
N GLY A 214 13.88 25.28 -2.33
CA GLY A 214 14.06 26.39 -1.39
C GLY A 214 13.27 26.26 -0.09
N TRP A 215 12.88 25.03 0.29
CA TRP A 215 12.27 24.76 1.59
C TRP A 215 13.35 24.70 2.68
N SER A 216 13.00 25.16 3.88
CA SER A 216 13.84 24.93 5.06
C SER A 216 13.74 23.46 5.50
N LEU A 217 14.74 22.97 6.25
CA LEU A 217 14.68 21.63 6.85
C LEU A 217 13.43 21.47 7.72
N LYS A 218 13.10 22.47 8.56
CA LYS A 218 11.91 22.46 9.41
C LYS A 218 10.61 22.29 8.60
N ALA A 219 10.43 23.09 7.54
CA ALA A 219 9.24 22.99 6.69
C ALA A 219 9.18 21.64 5.97
N SER A 220 10.32 21.15 5.50
CA SER A 220 10.43 19.85 4.82
C SER A 220 10.07 18.70 5.74
N THR A 221 10.59 18.69 6.98
CA THR A 221 10.28 17.66 7.98
C THR A 221 8.81 17.67 8.38
N ILE A 222 8.19 18.84 8.55
CA ILE A 222 6.75 18.94 8.85
C ILE A 222 5.92 18.38 7.70
N ALA A 223 6.20 18.80 6.46
CA ALA A 223 5.45 18.32 5.30
C ALA A 223 5.63 16.81 5.08
N LEU A 224 6.85 16.29 5.23
CA LEU A 224 7.12 14.87 5.17
C LEU A 224 6.36 14.10 6.25
N ALA A 225 6.42 14.55 7.50
CA ALA A 225 5.71 13.88 8.60
C ALA A 225 4.19 13.84 8.36
N VAL A 226 3.60 14.96 7.93
CA VAL A 226 2.17 15.01 7.59
C VAL A 226 1.85 14.07 6.42
N ALA A 227 2.65 14.10 5.35
CA ALA A 227 2.43 13.25 4.18
C ALA A 227 2.54 11.75 4.52
N MET A 228 3.52 11.36 5.34
CA MET A 228 3.69 9.97 5.77
C MET A 228 2.57 9.49 6.69
N LEU A 229 2.09 10.32 7.61
CA LEU A 229 0.95 9.99 8.46
C LEU A 229 -0.33 9.85 7.62
N LEU A 230 -0.55 10.74 6.65
CA LEU A 230 -1.68 10.63 5.72
C LEU A 230 -1.60 9.36 4.88
N HIS A 231 -0.42 9.04 4.33
CA HIS A 231 -0.22 7.83 3.56
C HIS A 231 -0.46 6.57 4.40
N ALA A 232 0.08 6.51 5.62
CA ALA A 232 -0.18 5.42 6.56
C ALA A 232 -1.67 5.31 6.92
N ALA A 233 -2.37 6.43 7.12
CA ALA A 233 -3.80 6.44 7.42
C ALA A 233 -4.62 5.90 6.25
N VAL A 234 -4.31 6.34 5.02
CA VAL A 234 -4.94 5.83 3.79
C VAL A 234 -4.69 4.32 3.66
N TRP A 235 -3.45 3.85 3.78
CA TRP A 235 -3.09 2.43 3.70
C TRP A 235 -3.84 1.58 4.74
N GLN A 236 -3.75 1.94 6.02
CA GLN A 236 -4.34 1.18 7.13
C GLN A 236 -5.87 1.15 7.06
N THR A 237 -6.48 2.18 6.48
CA THR A 237 -7.93 2.25 6.27
C THR A 237 -8.37 1.40 5.06
N LEU A 238 -7.53 1.35 4.02
CA LEU A 238 -7.82 0.71 2.74
C LEU A 238 -7.54 -0.78 2.77
N HIS A 239 -6.25 -1.11 2.87
CA HIS A 239 -5.75 -2.39 2.39
C HIS A 239 -6.29 -3.54 3.23
N PRO A 240 -6.32 -3.49 4.58
CA PRO A 240 -7.01 -4.52 5.37
C PRO A 240 -8.48 -4.67 5.01
N ALA A 241 -9.20 -3.55 4.80
CA ALA A 241 -10.62 -3.58 4.47
C ALA A 241 -10.91 -4.14 3.07
N MET A 242 -9.97 -4.02 2.12
CA MET A 242 -10.05 -4.67 0.80
C MET A 242 -10.12 -6.20 0.91
N HIS A 243 -9.57 -6.76 1.98
CA HIS A 243 -9.47 -8.19 2.25
C HIS A 243 -10.36 -8.66 3.40
N GLU A 244 -11.38 -7.87 3.75
CA GLU A 244 -12.33 -8.14 4.85
C GLU A 244 -11.68 -8.32 6.23
N LEU A 245 -10.49 -7.77 6.43
CA LEU A 245 -9.79 -7.78 7.71
C LEU A 245 -10.23 -6.63 8.61
N ALA A 246 -10.07 -6.83 9.92
CA ALA A 246 -10.36 -5.81 10.93
C ALA A 246 -9.39 -4.63 10.86
N ASP A 247 -9.86 -3.46 11.30
CA ASP A 247 -9.06 -2.24 11.35
C ASP A 247 -7.87 -2.39 12.31
N PRO A 248 -6.64 -2.08 11.88
CA PRO A 248 -5.50 -2.07 12.78
C PRO A 248 -5.68 -1.05 13.91
N PRO A 249 -5.35 -1.40 15.17
CA PRO A 249 -5.41 -0.47 16.28
C PRO A 249 -4.19 0.46 16.30
N LEU A 250 -4.31 1.57 17.04
CA LEU A 250 -3.24 2.56 17.23
C LEU A 250 -1.94 1.95 17.82
N SER A 251 -2.07 0.91 18.64
CA SER A 251 -0.91 0.22 19.23
C SER A 251 -0.06 -0.54 18.20
N TYR A 252 -0.62 -0.88 17.05
CA TYR A 252 0.09 -1.56 15.96
C TYR A 252 0.71 -0.54 15.00
N GLY A 253 -0.09 0.42 14.52
CA GLY A 253 0.28 1.43 13.53
C GLY A 253 -0.73 2.56 13.50
N MET A 254 -0.81 3.30 12.40
CA MET A 254 -1.90 4.28 12.22
C MET A 254 -3.25 3.54 12.28
N PRO A 255 -4.25 4.02 13.07
CA PRO A 255 -5.50 3.30 13.23
C PRO A 255 -6.31 3.27 11.94
N GLY A 256 -6.78 2.09 11.53
CA GLY A 256 -7.54 1.89 10.30
C GLY A 256 -8.89 2.62 10.26
N TRP A 257 -9.43 3.00 11.42
CA TRP A 257 -10.67 3.80 11.49
C TRP A 257 -10.45 5.30 11.22
N SER A 258 -9.20 5.79 11.20
CA SER A 258 -8.88 7.22 11.12
C SER A 258 -9.41 7.91 9.87
N MET A 259 -9.56 7.17 8.77
CA MET A 259 -10.12 7.68 7.53
C MET A 259 -11.25 6.80 6.98
N ALA A 260 -11.93 6.01 7.83
CA ALA A 260 -12.95 5.04 7.39
C ALA A 260 -14.08 5.65 6.55
N TRP A 261 -14.36 6.93 6.71
CA TRP A 261 -15.33 7.67 5.88
C TRP A 261 -14.93 7.71 4.40
N LEU A 262 -13.63 7.61 4.07
CA LEU A 262 -13.15 7.53 2.70
C LEU A 262 -13.58 6.25 1.98
N ARG A 263 -13.91 5.17 2.71
CA ARG A 263 -14.34 3.87 2.14
C ARG A 263 -15.49 3.96 1.16
N LYS A 264 -16.31 5.00 1.30
CA LYS A 264 -17.51 5.24 0.50
C LYS A 264 -17.28 6.21 -0.67
N THR A 265 -16.04 6.65 -0.90
CA THR A 265 -15.71 7.63 -1.93
C THR A 265 -15.30 6.97 -3.24
N ALA A 266 -15.55 7.66 -4.35
CA ALA A 266 -15.15 7.19 -5.68
C ALA A 266 -13.62 7.00 -5.79
N TYR A 267 -12.83 7.86 -5.15
CA TYR A 267 -11.37 7.72 -5.10
C TYR A 267 -10.94 6.39 -4.47
N PHE A 268 -11.56 6.02 -3.34
CA PHE A 268 -11.29 4.75 -2.67
C PHE A 268 -11.72 3.56 -3.51
N ARG A 269 -12.86 3.67 -4.21
CA ARG A 269 -13.32 2.66 -5.16
C ARG A 269 -12.31 2.45 -6.27
N PHE A 270 -11.71 3.51 -6.80
CA PHE A 270 -10.61 3.39 -7.75
C PHE A 270 -9.41 2.66 -7.17
N LEU A 271 -8.95 3.02 -5.96
CA LEU A 271 -7.81 2.35 -5.33
C LEU A 271 -8.08 0.86 -5.09
N TRP A 272 -9.31 0.53 -4.66
CA TRP A 272 -9.76 -0.86 -4.51
C TRP A 272 -9.64 -1.62 -5.82
N VAL A 273 -10.27 -1.12 -6.88
CA VAL A 273 -10.30 -1.84 -8.17
C VAL A 273 -8.89 -1.89 -8.80
N ASN A 274 -8.06 -0.87 -8.57
CA ASN A 274 -6.66 -0.87 -8.99
C ASN A 274 -5.86 -1.99 -8.29
N HIS A 275 -6.00 -2.11 -6.97
CA HIS A 275 -5.34 -3.16 -6.17
C HIS A 275 -5.90 -4.56 -6.45
N GLU A 276 -7.20 -4.67 -6.67
CA GLU A 276 -7.84 -5.91 -7.13
C GLU A 276 -7.26 -6.34 -8.50
N GLY A 277 -7.06 -5.39 -9.41
CA GLY A 277 -6.35 -5.63 -10.66
C GLY A 277 -4.91 -6.13 -10.46
N HIS A 278 -4.21 -5.63 -9.44
CA HIS A 278 -2.89 -6.10 -9.03
C HIS A 278 -2.90 -7.56 -8.58
N HIS A 279 -3.88 -7.99 -7.79
CA HIS A 279 -4.02 -9.40 -7.39
C HIS A 279 -4.47 -10.31 -8.53
N ARG A 280 -5.23 -9.81 -9.51
CA ARG A 280 -5.78 -10.64 -10.59
C ARG A 280 -4.85 -10.86 -11.77
N VAL A 281 -4.01 -9.88 -12.08
CA VAL A 281 -3.06 -9.98 -13.20
C VAL A 281 -2.05 -11.12 -12.95
N ALA A 282 -1.70 -11.85 -14.00
CA ALA A 282 -0.78 -12.98 -13.89
C ALA A 282 0.55 -12.58 -13.23
N GLY A 283 0.91 -13.26 -12.14
CA GLY A 283 2.12 -13.00 -11.38
C GLY A 283 2.13 -11.66 -10.62
N ALA A 284 0.97 -11.00 -10.48
CA ALA A 284 0.84 -9.68 -9.86
C ALA A 284 1.78 -8.63 -10.50
N HIS A 285 1.94 -8.72 -11.82
CA HIS A 285 2.86 -7.88 -12.61
C HIS A 285 2.22 -6.60 -13.16
N GLY A 286 1.61 -5.78 -12.30
CA GLY A 286 1.04 -4.49 -12.67
C GLY A 286 0.32 -3.83 -11.50
N ASN A 287 -0.06 -2.55 -11.61
CA ASN A 287 -0.78 -1.79 -10.56
C ASN A 287 -0.11 -1.86 -9.17
N TYR A 288 1.20 -1.61 -9.09
CA TYR A 288 1.97 -1.68 -7.84
C TYR A 288 1.71 -0.52 -6.85
N ASN A 289 1.13 0.60 -7.28
CA ASN A 289 0.68 1.64 -6.36
C ASN A 289 -0.70 1.26 -5.81
N VAL A 290 -0.77 0.90 -4.54
CA VAL A 290 -2.00 0.58 -3.82
C VAL A 290 -2.69 1.85 -3.34
N CYS A 291 -1.94 2.78 -2.74
CA CYS A 291 -2.48 3.94 -2.02
C CYS A 291 -2.00 5.30 -2.55
N CYS A 292 -0.86 5.35 -3.24
CA CYS A 292 -0.30 6.56 -3.86
C CYS A 292 -0.14 6.38 -5.38
N PRO A 293 -1.24 6.47 -6.16
CA PRO A 293 -1.23 6.15 -7.60
C PRO A 293 -0.51 7.21 -8.43
N LEU A 294 0.52 6.83 -9.18
CA LEU A 294 1.10 7.62 -10.28
C LEU A 294 2.20 6.83 -11.01
N ALA A 295 3.12 6.23 -10.24
CA ALA A 295 4.31 5.60 -10.78
C ALA A 295 4.01 4.44 -11.72
N ASP A 296 2.91 3.71 -11.54
CA ASP A 296 2.46 2.72 -12.52
C ASP A 296 2.22 3.30 -13.92
N HIS A 297 1.66 4.51 -14.01
CA HIS A 297 1.49 5.19 -15.29
C HIS A 297 2.83 5.69 -15.84
N MET A 298 3.71 6.19 -14.98
CA MET A 298 5.04 6.65 -15.38
C MET A 298 5.90 5.51 -15.94
N PHE A 299 5.77 4.31 -15.38
CA PHE A 299 6.58 3.15 -15.73
C PHE A 299 5.86 2.14 -16.64
N GLY A 300 4.63 2.43 -17.07
CA GLY A 300 3.88 1.57 -18.00
C GLY A 300 3.45 0.23 -17.41
N THR A 301 3.20 0.18 -16.09
CA THR A 301 2.72 -1.01 -15.37
C THR A 301 1.27 -0.88 -14.91
N TYR A 302 0.59 0.22 -15.27
CA TYR A 302 -0.85 0.31 -15.09
C TYR A 302 -1.55 -0.62 -16.09
N VAL A 303 -2.26 -1.62 -15.57
CA VAL A 303 -2.98 -2.63 -16.38
C VAL A 303 -4.49 -2.40 -16.41
N GLY A 304 -4.97 -1.31 -15.81
CA GLY A 304 -6.39 -0.99 -15.77
C GLY A 304 -7.17 -1.85 -14.77
N ILE A 305 -8.48 -1.94 -15.01
CA ILE A 305 -9.42 -2.75 -14.24
C ILE A 305 -9.40 -4.17 -14.81
N ILE A 306 -9.09 -5.16 -13.97
CA ILE A 306 -9.12 -6.57 -14.36
C ILE A 306 -10.37 -7.22 -13.75
N PRO A 307 -11.28 -7.76 -14.57
CA PRO A 307 -12.50 -8.41 -14.07
C PRO A 307 -12.18 -9.70 -13.32
N ALA A 308 -13.10 -10.11 -12.45
CA ALA A 308 -13.02 -11.37 -11.76
C ALA A 308 -12.98 -12.55 -12.74
N LYS A 309 -12.21 -13.59 -12.41
CA LYS A 309 -12.22 -14.87 -13.09
C LYS A 309 -13.54 -15.57 -12.80
N ALA A 310 -14.03 -16.35 -13.77
CA ALA A 310 -15.30 -17.09 -13.66
C ALA A 310 -15.35 -18.11 -12.50
N THR A 311 -14.21 -18.44 -11.90
CA THR A 311 -14.09 -19.31 -10.73
C THR A 311 -13.19 -18.64 -9.70
N ASN A 312 -13.62 -18.64 -8.43
CA ASN A 312 -12.79 -18.22 -7.30
C ASN A 312 -11.54 -19.10 -7.24
N ALA A 313 -10.46 -18.62 -7.82
CA ALA A 313 -9.15 -19.22 -7.77
C ALA A 313 -8.26 -18.33 -6.90
N LEU A 314 -7.37 -18.95 -6.11
CA LEU A 314 -6.30 -18.22 -5.47
C LEU A 314 -5.49 -17.48 -6.55
N CYS A 315 -4.99 -16.29 -6.22
CA CYS A 315 -4.04 -15.63 -7.10
C CYS A 315 -2.85 -16.59 -7.33
N PRO A 316 -2.49 -16.90 -8.59
CA PRO A 316 -1.42 -17.83 -8.91
C PRO A 316 -0.01 -17.26 -8.60
N ALA A 317 0.08 -16.28 -7.70
CA ALA A 317 1.32 -15.60 -7.35
C ALA A 317 2.38 -16.59 -6.87
N ILE A 318 3.38 -16.76 -7.74
CA ILE A 318 4.70 -17.33 -7.50
C ILE A 318 4.70 -18.84 -7.22
N ALA A 319 4.23 -19.62 -8.20
CA ALA A 319 4.68 -21.00 -8.40
C ALA A 319 5.90 -21.06 -9.34
N GLN A 320 6.98 -20.30 -9.06
CA GLN A 320 8.29 -20.42 -9.73
C GLN A 320 9.45 -19.97 -8.82
#